data_AF-T0ZW70-F1
#
_entry.id   AF-T0ZW70-F1
#
_cell.length_a   1.000
_cell.length_b   1.000
_cell.length_c   1.000
_cell.angle_alpha   90.00
_cell.angle_beta   90.00
_cell.angle_gamma   90.00
#
_symmetry.space_group_name_H-M   'P 1'
#
loop_
_entity.id
_entity.type
_entity.pdbx_description
1 polymer ?
#
loop_
_entity_poly.entity_id
_entity_poly.type
_entity_poly.pdbx_seq_one_letter_code
_entity_poly.pdbx_strand_id
1 'polypeptide(L)'
;MRRDTIMKGYTYQGPKTRAVARARGVEIPMSPKKTYEALNAIRGLPLARARSILEEAVALRRAIPYRRYNQETAHHRGVGPGRYSPKIARHLLQILANAEANADYEGMDGERLVVEVAACARGRIRKASMPRAQGRATAW
;
A
#
# COMPACT_ATOMS: atom_id res chain seq x y z
N MET A 1 -7.11 -37.01 0.39
CA MET A 1 -5.75 -36.50 0.10
C MET A 1 -5.82 -35.22 -0.72
N ARG A 2 -5.92 -34.05 -0.06
CA ARG A 2 -5.48 -32.75 -0.58
C ARG A 2 -5.01 -31.97 0.64
N ARG A 3 -3.70 -31.75 0.73
CA ARG A 3 -3.12 -30.92 1.78
C ARG A 3 -3.63 -29.50 1.53
N ASP A 4 -4.54 -29.02 2.38
CA ASP A 4 -4.79 -27.59 2.55
C ASP A 4 -3.46 -26.97 2.98
N THR A 5 -2.64 -26.64 1.99
CA THR A 5 -1.44 -25.88 2.20
C THR A 5 -1.95 -24.51 2.55
N ILE A 6 -1.82 -24.12 3.81
CA ILE A 6 -2.03 -22.76 4.27
C ILE A 6 -0.96 -21.91 3.56
N MET A 7 -1.20 -21.57 2.29
CA MET A 7 -0.68 -20.32 1.75
C MET A 7 -1.17 -19.25 2.71
N LYS A 8 -0.29 -18.38 3.18
CA LYS A 8 -0.68 -17.15 3.89
C LYS A 8 -1.53 -16.32 2.92
N GLY A 9 -2.82 -16.64 2.82
CA GLY A 9 -3.70 -16.29 1.72
C GLY A 9 -4.09 -14.82 1.70
N TYR A 10 -4.65 -14.39 0.58
CA TYR A 10 -5.35 -13.13 0.47
C TYR A 10 -6.63 -13.20 1.31
N THR A 11 -6.88 -12.18 2.14
CA THR A 11 -8.10 -12.12 2.95
C THR A 11 -9.36 -12.01 2.09
N TYR A 12 -9.25 -11.33 0.95
CA TYR A 12 -10.33 -11.21 -0.01
C TYR A 12 -10.28 -12.36 -1.03
N GLN A 13 -11.34 -13.16 -1.07
CA GLN A 13 -11.48 -14.26 -2.03
C GLN A 13 -12.23 -13.83 -3.30
N GLY A 14 -13.08 -12.80 -3.21
CA GLY A 14 -13.94 -12.35 -4.30
C GLY A 14 -15.02 -13.37 -4.69
N PRO A 15 -16.08 -12.93 -5.38
CA PRO A 15 -17.07 -13.84 -5.93
C PRO A 15 -16.46 -14.63 -7.10
N LYS A 16 -16.78 -15.92 -7.21
CA LYS A 16 -16.27 -16.81 -8.29
C LYS A 16 -16.65 -16.34 -9.70
N THR A 17 -17.63 -15.47 -9.82
CA THR A 17 -18.15 -14.94 -11.08
C THR A 17 -17.31 -13.81 -11.66
N ARG A 18 -16.43 -13.18 -10.87
CA ARG A 18 -15.62 -12.05 -11.30
C ARG A 18 -14.15 -12.45 -11.37
N ALA A 19 -13.51 -12.10 -12.49
CA ALA A 19 -12.06 -12.24 -12.64
C ALA A 19 -11.35 -11.23 -11.71
N VAL A 20 -10.41 -11.71 -10.90
CA VAL A 20 -9.67 -10.89 -9.92
C VAL A 20 -8.17 -11.13 -10.08
N ALA A 21 -7.44 -10.13 -10.55
CA ALA A 21 -5.99 -10.13 -10.51
C ALA A 21 -5.49 -9.73 -9.11
N ARG A 22 -4.38 -10.35 -8.66
CA ARG A 22 -3.83 -10.13 -7.32
C ARG A 22 -2.34 -9.88 -7.37
N ALA A 23 -1.86 -8.98 -6.52
CA ALA A 23 -0.44 -8.76 -6.30
C ALA A 23 -0.17 -8.51 -4.81
N ARG A 24 1.02 -8.90 -4.35
CA ARG A 24 1.44 -8.72 -2.96
C ARG A 24 2.93 -8.40 -2.87
N GLY A 25 3.24 -7.41 -2.05
CA GLY A 25 4.59 -7.18 -1.53
C GLY A 25 4.77 -7.86 -0.16
N VAL A 26 5.91 -8.52 0.05
CA VAL A 26 6.25 -9.21 1.32
C VAL A 26 7.51 -8.59 1.90
N GLU A 27 7.50 -8.30 3.22
CA GLU A 27 8.65 -7.76 3.98
C GLU A 27 9.28 -6.47 3.37
N ILE A 28 8.44 -5.59 2.79
CA ILE A 28 8.92 -4.31 2.25
C ILE A 28 9.26 -3.35 3.40
N PRO A 29 10.44 -2.69 3.42
CA PRO A 29 10.90 -1.82 4.50
C PRO A 29 10.23 -0.44 4.45
N MET A 30 8.92 -0.39 4.66
CA MET A 30 8.10 0.83 4.63
C MET A 30 7.18 0.93 5.85
N SER A 31 6.80 2.16 6.22
CA SER A 31 5.97 2.40 7.40
C SER A 31 4.54 1.88 7.18
N PRO A 32 4.03 0.96 8.02
CA PRO A 32 2.67 0.44 7.86
C PRO A 32 1.59 1.53 7.96
N LYS A 33 1.77 2.50 8.87
CA LYS A 33 0.81 3.60 9.10
C LYS A 33 0.65 4.48 7.87
N LYS A 34 1.76 4.93 7.30
CA LYS A 34 1.76 5.78 6.09
C LYS A 34 1.28 5.00 4.86
N THR A 35 1.59 3.71 4.80
CA THR A 35 1.12 2.81 3.73
C THR A 35 -0.39 2.67 3.76
N TYR A 36 -0.98 2.51 4.95
CA TYR A 36 -2.42 2.40 5.10
C TYR A 36 -3.16 3.61 4.52
N GLU A 37 -2.69 4.82 4.78
CA GLU A 37 -3.29 6.05 4.23
C GLU A 37 -3.19 6.11 2.71
N ALA A 38 -2.02 5.75 2.15
CA ALA A 38 -1.82 5.68 0.71
C ALA A 38 -2.74 4.64 0.04
N LEU A 39 -2.89 3.46 0.62
CA LEU A 39 -3.81 2.43 0.13
C LEU A 39 -5.27 2.87 0.24
N ASN A 40 -5.64 3.57 1.31
CA ASN A 40 -6.99 4.08 1.49
C ASN A 40 -7.32 5.22 0.51
N ALA A 41 -6.32 5.95 0.01
CA ALA A 41 -6.50 6.99 -1.00
C ALA A 41 -6.77 6.41 -2.41
N ILE A 42 -6.20 5.24 -2.73
CA ILE A 42 -6.37 4.60 -4.04
C ILE A 42 -7.49 3.57 -4.10
N ARG A 43 -7.96 3.07 -2.94
CA ARG A 43 -9.02 2.06 -2.85
C ARG A 43 -10.33 2.57 -3.47
N GLY A 44 -10.92 1.76 -4.34
CA GLY A 44 -12.15 2.05 -5.06
C GLY A 44 -11.97 2.88 -6.34
N LEU A 45 -10.73 3.22 -6.71
CA LEU A 45 -10.47 3.99 -7.93
C LEU A 45 -10.12 3.08 -9.12
N PRO A 46 -10.38 3.55 -10.35
CA PRO A 46 -9.81 2.94 -11.56
C PRO A 46 -8.28 2.92 -11.49
N LEU A 47 -7.66 1.88 -12.06
CA LEU A 47 -6.21 1.67 -12.02
C LEU A 47 -5.43 2.88 -12.56
N ALA A 48 -5.88 3.45 -13.69
CA ALA A 48 -5.28 4.65 -14.29
C ALA A 48 -5.27 5.84 -13.32
N ARG A 49 -6.37 6.06 -12.59
CA ARG A 49 -6.46 7.16 -11.63
C ARG A 49 -5.61 6.91 -10.39
N ALA A 50 -5.56 5.66 -9.92
CA ALA A 50 -4.69 5.27 -8.81
C ALA A 50 -3.20 5.50 -9.15
N ARG A 51 -2.77 5.14 -10.37
CA ARG A 51 -1.39 5.39 -10.86
C ARG A 51 -1.07 6.88 -10.88
N SER A 52 -1.93 7.71 -11.49
CA SER A 52 -1.75 9.17 -11.53
C SER A 52 -1.60 9.79 -10.14
N ILE A 53 -2.43 9.39 -9.16
CA ILE A 53 -2.31 9.90 -7.79
C ILE A 53 -0.96 9.56 -7.17
N LEU A 54 -0.47 8.33 -7.36
CA LEU A 54 0.80 7.89 -6.79
C LEU A 54 1.99 8.55 -7.49
N GLU A 55 1.95 8.72 -8.82
CA GLU A 55 2.97 9.44 -9.59
C GLU A 55 3.05 10.91 -9.19
N GLU A 56 1.91 11.58 -9.04
CA GLU A 56 1.84 12.96 -8.53
C GLU A 56 2.38 13.07 -7.11
N ALA A 57 2.17 12.05 -6.26
CA ALA A 57 2.72 12.00 -4.92
C ALA A 57 4.24 11.77 -4.91
N VAL A 58 4.78 10.98 -5.84
CA VAL A 58 6.24 10.85 -6.05
C VAL A 58 6.84 12.18 -6.50
N ALA A 59 6.16 12.89 -7.41
CA ALA A 59 6.55 14.20 -7.90
C ALA A 59 6.29 15.36 -6.91
N LEU A 60 5.80 15.06 -5.70
CA LEU A 60 5.46 16.04 -4.65
C LEU A 60 4.40 17.08 -5.08
N ARG A 61 3.59 16.77 -6.09
CA ARG A 61 2.53 17.66 -6.60
C ARG A 61 1.24 17.48 -5.82
N ARG A 62 0.89 16.24 -5.48
CA ARG A 62 -0.35 15.91 -4.77
C ARG A 62 -0.08 15.21 -3.44
N ALA A 63 -0.58 15.81 -2.36
CA ALA A 63 -0.49 15.20 -1.03
C ALA A 63 -1.50 14.07 -0.87
N ILE A 64 -1.09 12.98 -0.22
CA ILE A 64 -1.97 11.87 0.14
C ILE A 64 -2.73 12.27 1.42
N PRO A 65 -4.07 12.19 1.43
CA PRO A 65 -4.87 12.49 2.63
C PRO A 65 -4.61 11.46 3.72
N TYR A 66 -4.37 11.92 4.95
CA TYR A 66 -4.20 11.08 6.12
C TYR A 66 -5.46 11.17 6.96
N ARG A 67 -6.19 10.05 7.10
CA ARG A 67 -7.47 9.99 7.82
C ARG A 67 -7.33 9.39 9.21
N ARG A 68 -6.66 8.24 9.36
CA ARG A 68 -6.53 7.54 10.65
C ARG A 68 -5.27 7.96 11.40
N TYR A 69 -4.13 8.03 10.70
CA TYR A 69 -2.83 8.34 11.29
C TYR A 69 -2.41 9.79 11.03
N ASN A 70 -3.26 10.74 11.43
CA ASN A 70 -3.15 12.16 11.09
C ASN A 70 -2.65 13.06 12.24
N GLN A 71 -2.26 12.50 13.38
CA GLN A 71 -1.68 13.27 14.49
C GLN A 71 -0.41 14.00 14.02
N GLU A 72 -0.27 15.27 14.41
CA GLU A 72 0.89 16.12 14.10
C GLU A 72 1.27 16.15 12.60
N THR A 73 0.25 16.11 11.74
CA THR A 73 0.44 16.12 10.29
C THR A 73 0.11 17.50 9.72
N ALA A 74 1.00 17.99 8.85
CA ALA A 74 0.81 19.27 8.18
C ALA A 74 -0.45 19.27 7.32
N HIS A 75 -1.13 20.42 7.28
CA HIS A 75 -2.29 20.63 6.45
C HIS A 75 -1.87 21.09 5.05
N HIS A 76 -2.45 20.48 4.03
CA HIS A 76 -2.27 20.84 2.63
C HIS A 76 -3.58 21.36 2.04
N ARG A 77 -3.48 22.36 1.17
CA ARG A 77 -4.63 23.00 0.52
C ARG A 77 -5.51 21.95 -0.19
N GLY A 78 -6.81 21.95 0.11
CA GLY A 78 -7.80 21.05 -0.50
C GLY A 78 -7.75 19.58 -0.04
N VAL A 79 -6.74 19.18 0.75
CA VAL A 79 -6.57 17.80 1.25
C VAL A 79 -6.74 17.72 2.77
N GLY A 80 -6.42 18.81 3.48
CA GLY A 80 -6.33 18.80 4.95
C GLY A 80 -5.05 18.10 5.41
N PRO A 81 -5.06 17.33 6.50
CA PRO A 81 -3.85 16.63 6.96
C PRO A 81 -3.40 15.62 5.91
N GLY A 82 -2.16 15.76 5.43
CA GLY A 82 -1.64 14.88 4.38
C GLY A 82 -0.13 14.89 4.30
N ARG A 83 0.43 13.93 3.55
CA ARG A 83 1.86 13.86 3.23
C ARG A 83 2.06 13.27 1.84
N TYR A 84 3.16 13.59 1.17
CA TYR A 84 3.46 13.06 -0.17
C TYR A 84 4.03 11.63 -0.15
N SER A 85 4.80 11.26 0.88
CA SER A 85 5.34 9.90 1.10
C SER A 85 5.93 9.20 -0.16
N PRO A 86 6.94 9.80 -0.84
CA PRO A 86 7.44 9.33 -2.14
C PRO A 86 8.06 7.93 -2.10
N LYS A 87 8.63 7.50 -0.97
CA LYS A 87 9.14 6.13 -0.78
C LYS A 87 8.03 5.09 -0.91
N ILE A 88 6.86 5.38 -0.32
CA ILE A 88 5.72 4.45 -0.29
C ILE A 88 5.05 4.43 -1.65
N ALA A 89 4.82 5.60 -2.25
CA ALA A 89 4.20 5.69 -3.56
C ALA A 89 4.99 4.91 -4.63
N ARG A 90 6.33 4.98 -4.63
CA ARG A 90 7.18 4.18 -5.53
C ARG A 90 6.96 2.68 -5.39
N HIS A 91 6.92 2.15 -4.16
CA HIS A 91 6.68 0.72 -3.94
C HIS A 91 5.25 0.31 -4.31
N LEU A 92 4.26 1.17 -4.08
CA LEU A 92 2.89 0.89 -4.48
C LEU A 92 2.74 0.85 -6.01
N LEU A 93 3.41 1.74 -6.75
CA LEU A 93 3.45 1.70 -8.22
C LEU A 93 4.03 0.38 -8.73
N GLN A 94 5.09 -0.13 -8.11
CA GLN A 94 5.66 -1.44 -8.46
C GLN A 94 4.66 -2.59 -8.23
N ILE A 95 3.90 -2.55 -7.13
CA ILE A 95 2.88 -3.56 -6.84
C ILE A 95 1.71 -3.48 -7.83
N LEU A 96 1.28 -2.27 -8.19
CA LEU A 96 0.22 -2.07 -9.18
C LEU A 96 0.64 -2.55 -10.57
N ALA A 97 1.87 -2.29 -10.99
CA ALA A 97 2.40 -2.81 -12.26
C ALA A 97 2.43 -4.34 -12.30
N ASN A 98 2.75 -4.99 -11.17
CA ASN A 98 2.65 -6.44 -11.06
C ASN A 98 1.20 -6.94 -11.12
N ALA A 99 0.26 -6.20 -10.51
CA ALA A 99 -1.16 -6.53 -10.59
C ALA A 99 -1.71 -6.40 -12.02
N GLU A 100 -1.26 -5.38 -12.77
CA GLU A 100 -1.58 -5.15 -14.18
C GLU A 100 -1.04 -6.30 -15.04
N ALA A 101 0.23 -6.66 -14.90
CA ALA A 101 0.82 -7.79 -15.62
C ALA A 101 0.09 -9.13 -15.33
N ASN A 102 -0.36 -9.34 -14.09
CA ASN A 102 -1.15 -10.52 -13.74
C ASN A 102 -2.57 -10.47 -14.34
N ALA A 103 -3.15 -9.27 -14.47
CA ALA A 103 -4.45 -9.09 -15.11
C ALA A 103 -4.37 -9.39 -16.61
N ASP A 104 -3.30 -8.92 -17.26
CA ASP A 104 -3.03 -9.18 -18.68
C ASP A 104 -2.83 -10.67 -18.94
N TYR A 105 -2.10 -11.36 -18.05
CA TYR A 105 -1.89 -12.81 -18.13
C TYR A 105 -3.21 -13.59 -18.07
N GLU A 106 -4.15 -13.16 -17.23
CA GLU A 106 -5.48 -13.75 -17.09
C GLU A 106 -6.46 -13.28 -18.19
N GLY A 107 -6.01 -12.43 -19.13
CA GLY A 107 -6.83 -11.92 -20.24
C GLY A 107 -7.89 -10.90 -19.83
N MET A 108 -7.68 -10.17 -18.73
CA MET A 108 -8.57 -9.09 -18.31
C MET A 108 -8.33 -7.82 -19.11
N ASP A 109 -9.37 -7.00 -19.27
CA ASP A 109 -9.24 -5.68 -19.89
C ASP A 109 -8.57 -4.68 -18.94
N GLY A 110 -7.32 -4.31 -19.27
CA GLY A 110 -6.48 -3.39 -18.49
C GLY A 110 -7.10 -2.02 -18.25
N GLU A 111 -7.92 -1.51 -19.17
CA GLU A 111 -8.53 -0.18 -19.04
C GLU A 111 -9.67 -0.15 -18.03
N ARG A 112 -10.33 -1.29 -17.83
CA ARG A 112 -11.49 -1.44 -16.94
C ARG A 112 -11.12 -1.93 -15.54
N LEU A 113 -9.83 -2.03 -15.24
CA LEU A 113 -9.36 -2.46 -13.92
C LEU A 113 -9.67 -1.43 -12.83
N VAL A 114 -10.19 -1.92 -11.71
CA VAL A 114 -10.52 -1.12 -10.53
C VAL A 114 -9.84 -1.73 -9.31
N VAL A 115 -9.23 -0.88 -8.48
CA VAL A 115 -8.61 -1.30 -7.23
C VAL A 115 -9.69 -1.55 -6.18
N GLU A 116 -10.22 -2.77 -6.13
CA GLU A 116 -11.32 -3.09 -5.21
C GLU A 116 -10.83 -3.19 -3.75
N VAL A 117 -9.77 -3.98 -3.52
CA VAL A 117 -9.22 -4.21 -2.18
C VAL A 117 -7.76 -3.84 -2.15
N ALA A 118 -7.42 -2.97 -1.20
CA ALA A 118 -6.06 -2.52 -0.93
C ALA A 118 -5.83 -2.55 0.59
N ALA A 119 -4.90 -3.37 1.05
CA ALA A 119 -4.63 -3.56 2.48
C ALA A 119 -3.14 -3.77 2.76
N CYS A 120 -2.72 -3.39 3.96
CA CYS A 120 -1.38 -3.67 4.47
C CYS A 120 -1.44 -4.30 5.85
N ALA A 121 -0.50 -5.19 6.14
CA ALA A 121 -0.29 -5.79 7.46
C ALA A 121 1.12 -5.45 7.97
N ARG A 122 1.33 -5.55 9.29
CA ARG A 122 2.67 -5.41 9.85
C ARG A 122 3.51 -6.64 9.50
N GLY A 123 4.73 -6.40 9.01
CA GLY A 123 5.74 -7.45 8.82
C GLY A 123 6.53 -7.74 10.09
N ARG A 124 7.66 -8.43 9.93
CA ARG A 124 8.57 -8.69 11.05
C ARG A 124 9.21 -7.39 11.54
N ILE A 125 9.26 -7.20 12.86
CA ILE A 125 9.95 -6.04 13.46
C ILE A 125 11.44 -6.38 13.57
N ARG A 126 12.28 -5.64 12.86
CA ARG A 126 13.74 -5.73 13.00
C ARG A 126 14.14 -4.98 14.28
N LYS A 127 14.53 -5.73 15.31
CA LYS A 127 14.96 -5.17 16.59
C LYS A 127 16.37 -4.58 16.47
N ALA A 128 16.56 -3.39 17.01
CA ALA A 128 17.85 -2.77 17.26
C ALA A 128 17.92 -2.22 18.70
N SER A 129 19.08 -1.73 19.10
CA SER A 129 19.29 -1.08 20.40
C SER A 129 19.89 0.29 20.18
N MET A 130 19.32 1.32 20.80
CA MET A 130 19.85 2.68 20.76
C MET A 130 20.40 3.06 22.13
N PRO A 131 21.70 3.43 22.23
CA PRO A 131 22.26 3.90 23.49
C PRO A 131 21.62 5.23 23.90
N ARG A 132 21.42 5.40 25.19
CA ARG A 132 20.85 6.59 25.83
C ARG A 132 21.79 7.10 26.91
N ALA A 133 21.56 8.33 27.34
CA ALA A 133 22.29 8.93 28.45
C ALA A 133 22.28 8.02 29.68
N GLN A 134 23.32 8.17 30.51
CA GLN A 134 23.50 7.40 31.75
C GLN A 134 23.62 5.88 31.54
N GLY A 135 24.23 5.44 30.42
CA GLY A 135 24.50 4.03 30.14
C GLY A 135 23.25 3.17 29.87
N ARG A 136 22.09 3.79 29.63
CA ARG A 136 20.85 3.09 29.33
C ARG A 136 20.80 2.67 27.86
N ALA A 137 20.06 1.62 27.56
CA ALA A 137 19.80 1.20 26.18
C ALA A 137 18.29 0.97 26.00
N THR A 138 17.72 1.51 24.92
CA THR A 138 16.31 1.33 24.58
C THR A 138 16.17 0.53 23.29
N ALA A 139 15.19 -0.36 23.23
CA ALA A 139 14.84 -1.07 22.00
C ALA A 139 14.42 -0.05 20.91
N TRP A 140 14.92 -0.25 19.70
CA TRP A 140 14.67 0.56 18.50
C TRP A 140 14.07 -0.31 17.39
#